data_AF-A0A484BFM1-F1
#
_entry.id   AF-A0A484BFM1-F1
#
_cell.length_a   1.000
_cell.length_b   1.000
_cell.length_c   1.000
_cell.angle_alpha   90.00
_cell.angle_beta   90.00
_cell.angle_gamma   90.00
#
_symmetry.space_group_name_H-M   'P 1'
#
loop_
_entity.id
_entity.type
_entity.pdbx_description
1 polymer ?
#
loop_
_entity_poly.entity_id
_entity_poly.type
_entity_poly.pdbx_seq_one_letter_code
_entity_poly.pdbx_strand_id
1 'polypeptide(L)'
;MPTLPVAKLQSSHFPSEEVRMLKICIFCAFAVLSSFSSAEQLNGIRRDDITYKPYPGDCNRYYQTRALNCPTKSYWNAQLQRCDTNALSNCSKFPSQREEDFNGLCKDKQGTFIPYPGDCTRFIQCDYLPFVKSCPRYLYWNSQLLTCDKICV
;
A
#
# COMPACT_ATOMS: atom_id res chain seq x y z
N MET A 1 -11.35 0.20 -69.39
CA MET A 1 -10.01 -0.34 -69.11
C MET A 1 -9.02 0.82 -69.17
N PRO A 2 -7.92 0.91 -68.40
CA PRO A 2 -7.51 0.09 -67.26
C PRO A 2 -6.84 0.86 -66.08
N THR A 3 -6.48 0.09 -65.05
CA THR A 3 -5.30 0.16 -64.15
C THR A 3 -5.14 1.24 -63.07
N LEU A 4 -5.20 0.75 -61.81
CA LEU A 4 -4.43 1.18 -60.63
C LEU A 4 -2.93 1.30 -60.91
N PRO A 5 -2.22 2.13 -60.11
CA PRO A 5 -1.23 1.51 -59.22
C PRO A 5 -1.22 2.06 -57.78
N VAL A 6 -0.70 1.22 -56.88
CA VAL A 6 -0.44 1.44 -55.45
C VAL A 6 0.84 2.26 -55.27
N ALA A 7 0.86 3.26 -54.36
CA ALA A 7 2.11 3.79 -53.82
C ALA A 7 1.97 4.46 -52.43
N LYS A 8 2.63 3.81 -51.45
CA LYS A 8 3.47 4.29 -50.33
C LYS A 8 2.97 5.39 -49.36
N LEU A 9 2.89 4.96 -48.09
CA LEU A 9 3.09 5.78 -46.89
C LEU A 9 4.44 6.51 -46.95
N GLN A 10 4.48 7.77 -46.50
CA GLN A 10 5.57 8.24 -45.64
C GLN A 10 5.12 9.48 -44.84
N SER A 11 5.46 9.44 -43.56
CA SER A 11 5.30 10.45 -42.51
C SER A 11 5.89 11.82 -42.88
N SER A 12 5.12 12.88 -42.63
CA SER A 12 5.63 14.26 -42.52
C SER A 12 6.36 14.42 -41.18
N HIS A 13 7.60 14.89 -41.25
CA HIS A 13 8.49 15.26 -40.15
C HIS A 13 8.60 16.80 -40.05
N PHE A 14 9.16 17.25 -38.91
CA PHE A 14 9.71 18.57 -38.52
C PHE A 14 8.86 19.43 -37.57
N PRO A 15 9.48 20.23 -36.66
CA PRO A 15 10.93 20.39 -36.32
C PRO A 15 11.21 20.12 -34.81
N SER A 16 12.32 19.53 -34.32
CA SER A 16 13.77 19.85 -34.37
C SER A 16 14.15 21.27 -33.93
N GLU A 17 14.39 21.45 -32.62
CA GLU A 17 15.33 22.45 -32.09
C GLU A 17 16.63 21.73 -31.67
N GLU A 18 17.60 21.91 -32.57
CA GLU A 18 19.05 21.72 -32.57
C GLU A 18 19.78 21.60 -31.20
N VAL A 19 20.51 20.50 -30.97
CA VAL A 19 21.97 20.36 -31.22
C VAL A 19 22.86 21.14 -30.22
N ARG A 20 23.25 20.45 -29.13
CA ARG A 20 24.55 20.65 -28.43
C ARG A 20 25.12 19.30 -27.97
N MET A 21 25.36 18.40 -28.92
CA MET A 21 26.12 17.16 -28.70
C MET A 21 27.25 17.08 -29.73
N LEU A 22 28.28 17.92 -29.55
CA LEU A 22 29.56 17.70 -30.22
C LEU A 22 30.70 18.27 -29.38
N LYS A 23 31.18 17.46 -28.43
CA LYS A 23 32.59 17.42 -28.05
C LYS A 23 32.87 16.17 -27.22
N ILE A 24 33.62 15.29 -27.89
CA ILE A 24 34.59 14.35 -27.32
C ILE A 24 34.05 12.93 -27.07
N CYS A 25 33.98 12.17 -28.18
CA CYS A 25 34.46 10.79 -28.20
C CYS A 25 35.82 10.72 -27.53
N ILE A 26 36.01 9.83 -26.55
CA ILE A 26 37.27 9.08 -26.29
C ILE A 26 37.09 7.97 -25.23
N PHE A 27 36.01 7.92 -24.45
CA PHE A 27 35.87 6.88 -23.40
C PHE A 27 34.80 5.80 -23.64
N CYS A 28 34.45 5.52 -24.90
CA CYS A 28 33.62 4.37 -25.28
C CYS A 28 34.39 3.05 -25.42
N ALA A 29 35.56 2.87 -24.80
CA ALA A 29 36.46 1.76 -25.16
C ALA A 29 36.83 0.76 -24.05
N PHE A 30 36.08 0.65 -22.95
CA PHE A 30 36.33 -0.45 -21.99
C PHE A 30 35.05 -1.10 -21.49
N ALA A 31 34.87 -2.36 -21.92
CA ALA A 31 34.03 -3.43 -21.37
C ALA A 31 32.52 -3.13 -21.30
N VAL A 32 31.69 -3.56 -22.26
CA VAL A 32 31.34 -4.97 -22.54
C VAL A 32 31.42 -5.85 -21.30
N LEU A 33 30.38 -5.83 -20.45
CA LEU A 33 29.88 -7.03 -19.78
C LEU A 33 28.37 -6.90 -19.52
N SER A 34 27.63 -7.78 -20.19
CA SER A 34 26.40 -8.44 -19.72
C SER A 34 25.19 -7.58 -19.27
N SER A 35 24.18 -7.57 -20.15
CA SER A 35 22.78 -7.86 -19.84
C SER A 35 22.39 -7.94 -18.34
N PHE A 36 21.69 -6.92 -17.85
CA PHE A 36 20.58 -7.11 -16.90
C PHE A 36 19.43 -6.21 -17.32
N SER A 37 18.45 -6.82 -17.98
CA SER A 37 17.06 -6.38 -17.89
C SER A 37 16.57 -6.78 -16.50
N SER A 38 16.54 -5.84 -15.57
CA SER A 38 15.78 -5.99 -14.33
C SER A 38 15.01 -4.70 -14.09
N ALA A 39 13.69 -4.80 -14.21
CA ALA A 39 12.77 -3.87 -13.60
C ALA A 39 13.00 -3.91 -12.10
N GLU A 40 13.84 -3.01 -11.59
CA GLU A 40 13.94 -2.81 -10.15
C GLU A 40 12.94 -1.74 -9.76
N GLN A 41 11.98 -2.19 -8.96
CA GLN A 41 10.80 -1.49 -8.51
C GLN A 41 11.12 -0.07 -8.03
N LEU A 42 10.52 0.92 -8.70
CA LEU A 42 10.03 2.09 -7.98
C LEU A 42 9.21 1.54 -6.82
N ASN A 43 9.73 1.66 -5.59
CA ASN A 43 8.98 1.41 -4.37
C ASN A 43 7.72 2.25 -4.47
N GLY A 44 6.64 1.60 -4.91
CA GLY A 44 5.36 2.22 -5.18
C GLY A 44 4.71 2.55 -3.85
N ILE A 45 5.12 3.65 -3.23
CA ILE A 45 4.19 4.38 -2.37
C ILE A 45 3.13 4.91 -3.33
N ARG A 46 2.07 4.12 -3.52
CA ARG A 46 0.88 4.58 -4.24
C ARG A 46 0.31 5.73 -3.43
N ARG A 47 0.52 6.94 -3.97
CA ARG A 47 -0.31 8.12 -3.71
C ARG A 47 -1.76 7.72 -3.95
N ASP A 48 -2.61 8.06 -3.00
CA ASP A 48 -4.06 7.87 -2.96
C ASP A 48 -4.52 6.44 -2.62
N ASP A 49 -4.65 6.20 -1.31
CA ASP A 49 -5.45 5.11 -0.77
C ASP A 49 -6.93 5.36 -1.12
N ILE A 50 -7.34 4.89 -2.30
CA ILE A 50 -8.71 4.97 -2.81
C ILE A 50 -9.36 3.59 -2.70
N THR A 51 -10.46 3.50 -1.96
CA THR A 51 -11.26 2.28 -1.78
C THR A 51 -12.63 2.43 -2.44
N TYR A 52 -13.06 1.44 -3.21
CA TYR A 52 -14.37 1.40 -3.86
C TYR A 52 -15.25 0.31 -3.24
N LYS A 53 -16.54 0.60 -3.01
CA LYS A 53 -17.53 -0.38 -2.49
C LYS A 53 -18.85 -0.28 -3.26
N PRO A 54 -19.51 -1.39 -3.61
CA PRO A 54 -20.80 -1.36 -4.31
C PRO A 54 -21.90 -0.73 -3.45
N TYR A 55 -22.90 -0.10 -4.09
CA TYR A 55 -24.06 0.44 -3.39
C TYR A 55 -25.16 -0.64 -3.23
N PRO A 56 -25.77 -0.78 -2.03
CA PRO A 56 -26.82 -1.76 -1.83
C PRO A 56 -28.13 -1.33 -2.52
N GLY A 57 -28.67 -2.19 -3.39
CA GLY A 57 -29.98 -2.01 -4.01
C GLY A 57 -29.99 -1.17 -5.30
N ASP A 58 -28.84 -0.68 -5.77
CA ASP A 58 -28.71 0.02 -7.06
C ASP A 58 -27.36 -0.33 -7.71
N CYS A 59 -27.38 -1.15 -8.76
CA CYS A 59 -26.20 -1.61 -9.48
C CYS A 59 -25.46 -0.49 -10.23
N ASN A 60 -26.07 0.68 -10.40
CA ASN A 60 -25.46 1.82 -11.08
C ASN A 60 -24.76 2.78 -10.10
N ARG A 61 -24.67 2.43 -8.81
CA ARG A 61 -24.03 3.27 -7.77
C ARG A 61 -22.91 2.54 -7.04
N TYR A 62 -21.92 3.30 -6.57
CA TYR A 62 -20.84 2.82 -5.71
C TYR A 62 -20.34 3.93 -4.78
N TYR A 63 -19.73 3.54 -3.66
CA TYR A 63 -18.99 4.42 -2.75
C TYR A 63 -17.52 4.48 -3.16
N GLN A 64 -16.93 5.68 -3.12
CA GLN A 64 -15.50 5.91 -3.28
C GLN A 64 -14.97 6.62 -2.02
N THR A 65 -14.07 5.98 -1.29
CA THR A 65 -13.38 6.55 -0.14
C THR A 65 -11.96 6.90 -0.55
N ARG A 66 -11.46 8.09 -0.23
CA ARG A 66 -10.08 8.51 -0.50
C ARG A 66 -9.42 9.05 0.77
N ALA A 67 -8.18 8.66 1.01
CA ALA A 67 -7.35 9.33 2.00
C ALA A 67 -7.00 10.74 1.51
N LEU A 68 -7.11 11.72 2.41
CA LEU A 68 -6.74 13.11 2.17
C LEU A 68 -5.57 13.49 3.07
N ASN A 69 -4.64 14.27 2.53
CA ASN A 69 -3.57 14.85 3.32
C ASN A 69 -4.02 16.19 3.89
N CYS A 70 -3.77 16.40 5.18
CA CYS A 70 -3.91 17.72 5.77
C CYS A 70 -2.85 18.70 5.20
N PRO A 71 -3.17 20.00 5.12
CA PRO A 71 -2.20 21.04 4.80
C PRO A 71 -0.97 21.01 5.72
N THR A 72 0.12 21.66 5.30
CA THR A 72 1.38 21.67 6.05
C THR A 72 1.17 22.10 7.50
N LYS A 73 1.76 21.34 8.44
CA LYS A 73 1.68 21.60 9.89
C LYS A 73 0.25 21.60 10.48
N SER A 74 -0.64 20.76 9.95
CA SER A 74 -1.98 20.53 10.51
C SER A 74 -2.31 19.03 10.54
N TYR A 75 -3.27 18.65 11.39
CA TYR A 75 -3.57 17.25 11.75
C TYR A 75 -5.08 17.00 11.72
N TRP A 76 -5.49 15.80 11.31
CA TRP A 76 -6.91 15.45 11.22
C TRP A 76 -7.55 15.38 12.61
N ASN A 77 -8.49 16.28 12.89
CA ASN A 77 -9.29 16.25 14.10
C ASN A 77 -10.64 15.57 13.83
N ALA A 78 -10.82 14.34 14.31
CA ALA A 78 -12.05 13.58 14.14
C ALA A 78 -13.27 14.19 14.88
N GLN A 79 -13.08 14.94 15.97
CA GLN A 79 -14.19 15.59 16.68
C GLN A 79 -14.71 16.81 15.91
N LEU A 80 -13.80 17.55 15.28
CA LEU A 80 -14.12 18.73 14.49
C LEU A 80 -14.34 18.43 13.01
N GLN A 81 -14.15 17.17 12.59
CA GLN A 81 -14.22 16.71 11.19
C GLN A 81 -13.41 17.59 10.23
N ARG A 82 -12.25 18.07 10.68
CA ARG A 82 -11.37 18.97 9.91
C ARG A 82 -9.92 18.86 10.32
N CYS A 83 -9.02 19.32 9.47
CA CYS A 83 -7.63 19.53 9.88
C CYS A 83 -7.53 20.72 10.84
N ASP A 84 -6.81 20.54 11.94
CA ASP A 84 -6.57 21.51 13.00
C ASP A 84 -5.07 21.56 13.35
N THR A 85 -4.59 22.64 13.95
CA THR A 85 -3.17 22.81 14.29
C THR A 85 -2.77 22.07 15.57
N ASN A 86 -3.75 21.52 16.30
CA ASN A 86 -3.50 20.75 17.51
C ASN A 86 -2.94 19.36 17.15
N ALA A 87 -1.64 19.13 17.38
CA ALA A 87 -1.02 17.83 17.13
C ALA A 87 -1.62 16.67 17.96
N LEU A 88 -2.34 16.99 19.04
CA LEU A 88 -3.05 16.04 19.89
C LEU A 88 -4.49 15.80 19.42
N SER A 89 -4.98 16.53 18.41
CA SER A 89 -6.28 16.27 17.82
C SER A 89 -6.22 15.02 16.96
N ASN A 90 -6.31 13.85 17.60
CA ASN A 90 -6.70 12.55 17.08
C ASN A 90 -6.21 12.15 15.66
N CYS A 91 -4.96 12.45 15.32
CA CYS A 91 -4.25 11.71 14.29
C CYS A 91 -3.41 10.55 14.88
N SER A 92 -3.23 10.54 16.21
CA SER A 92 -2.36 9.59 16.91
C SER A 92 -2.73 9.42 18.39
N LYS A 93 -3.83 8.71 18.69
CA LYS A 93 -3.79 7.73 19.80
C LYS A 93 -3.15 6.41 19.37
N PHE A 94 -2.36 6.45 18.29
CA PHE A 94 -1.46 5.39 17.87
C PHE A 94 -0.17 6.06 17.41
N PRO A 95 0.95 5.88 18.13
CA PRO A 95 2.25 6.06 17.55
C PRO A 95 2.36 5.09 16.37
N SER A 96 2.69 5.61 15.19
CA SER A 96 3.36 4.81 14.17
C SER A 96 4.64 4.26 14.79
N GLN A 97 4.90 2.96 14.65
CA GLN A 97 5.85 2.11 15.41
C GLN A 97 5.22 1.56 16.71
N ARG A 98 4.50 0.44 16.64
CA ARG A 98 5.06 -0.93 16.76
C ARG A 98 6.00 -1.12 17.95
N GLU A 99 5.48 -0.87 19.13
CA GLU A 99 5.34 -1.94 20.12
C GLU A 99 3.86 -1.90 20.49
N GLU A 100 3.04 -2.74 19.84
CA GLU A 100 1.83 -3.16 20.53
C GLU A 100 2.34 -3.72 21.85
N ASP A 101 1.93 -3.14 22.98
CA ASP A 101 2.34 -3.57 24.31
C ASP A 101 1.69 -4.93 24.59
N PHE A 102 2.12 -5.94 23.84
CA PHE A 102 1.73 -7.33 23.97
C PHE A 102 2.12 -7.84 25.36
N ASN A 103 3.17 -7.25 25.93
CA ASN A 103 3.59 -7.49 27.30
C ASN A 103 2.50 -7.02 28.30
N GLY A 104 1.93 -5.84 28.07
CA GLY A 104 0.76 -5.33 28.79
C GLY A 104 -0.52 -6.13 28.53
N LEU A 105 -0.74 -6.63 27.31
CA LEU A 105 -1.91 -7.46 26.97
C LEU A 105 -1.87 -8.85 27.60
N CYS A 106 -0.66 -9.43 27.73
CA CYS A 106 -0.43 -10.73 28.36
C CYS A 106 -0.21 -10.63 29.87
N LYS A 107 -0.20 -9.41 30.44
CA LYS A 107 -0.14 -9.20 31.88
C LYS A 107 -1.32 -9.93 32.53
N ASP A 108 -0.99 -10.86 33.43
CA ASP A 108 -1.95 -11.72 34.15
C ASP A 108 -2.67 -12.79 33.30
N LYS A 109 -2.22 -13.03 32.05
CA LYS A 109 -2.83 -14.00 31.11
C LYS A 109 -1.86 -15.07 30.61
N GLN A 110 -0.91 -15.47 31.44
CA GLN A 110 0.10 -16.48 31.10
C GLN A 110 -0.55 -17.86 30.81
N GLY A 111 -0.04 -18.54 29.80
CA GLY A 111 -0.55 -19.83 29.31
C GLY A 111 -1.86 -19.74 28.53
N THR A 112 -2.29 -18.54 28.10
CA THR A 112 -3.55 -18.35 27.37
C THR A 112 -3.36 -17.77 25.97
N PHE A 113 -4.41 -17.87 25.15
CA PHE A 113 -4.46 -17.28 23.81
C PHE A 113 -5.44 -16.12 23.79
N ILE A 114 -5.02 -14.98 23.23
CA ILE A 114 -5.84 -13.78 23.12
C ILE A 114 -5.93 -13.33 21.65
N PRO A 115 -7.02 -12.66 21.24
CA PRO A 115 -7.15 -12.14 19.87
C PRO A 115 -6.14 -11.04 19.57
N TYR A 116 -5.67 -10.96 18.33
CA TYR A 116 -4.82 -9.87 17.87
C TYR A 116 -5.65 -8.60 17.60
N PRO A 117 -5.24 -7.41 18.06
CA PRO A 117 -6.02 -6.19 17.89
C PRO A 117 -6.05 -5.76 16.41
N GLY A 118 -7.23 -5.74 15.82
CA GLY A 118 -7.42 -5.24 14.45
C GLY A 118 -7.10 -6.23 13.32
N ASP A 119 -6.65 -7.46 13.64
CA ASP A 119 -6.43 -8.52 12.64
C ASP A 119 -6.94 -9.88 13.15
N CYS A 120 -8.14 -10.27 12.69
CA CYS A 120 -8.77 -11.55 12.99
C CYS A 120 -7.99 -12.77 12.45
N THR A 121 -7.04 -12.58 11.54
CA THR A 121 -6.23 -13.69 11.00
C THR A 121 -5.07 -14.05 11.93
N ARG A 122 -4.91 -13.33 13.05
CA ARG A 122 -3.84 -13.53 14.00
C ARG A 122 -4.37 -13.64 15.42
N PHE A 123 -3.56 -14.27 16.26
CA PHE A 123 -3.78 -14.39 17.69
C PHE A 123 -2.44 -14.32 18.41
N ILE A 124 -2.48 -14.07 19.71
CA ILE A 124 -1.29 -13.95 20.54
C ILE A 124 -1.32 -15.09 21.54
N GLN A 125 -0.25 -15.87 21.58
CA GLN A 125 0.02 -16.84 22.64
C GLN A 125 0.82 -16.14 23.74
N CYS A 126 0.22 -16.02 24.92
CA CYS A 126 0.82 -15.38 26.08
C CYS A 126 1.57 -16.43 26.91
N ASP A 127 2.87 -16.61 26.68
CA ASP A 127 3.74 -17.42 27.55
C ASP A 127 4.66 -16.51 28.38
N TYR A 128 5.91 -16.93 28.62
CA TYR A 128 6.95 -16.06 29.18
C TYR A 128 7.20 -14.81 28.31
N LEU A 129 7.00 -14.94 26.99
CA LEU A 129 6.96 -13.85 26.03
C LEU A 129 5.71 -13.97 25.15
N PRO A 130 5.12 -12.84 24.72
CA PRO A 130 3.99 -12.86 23.79
C PRO A 130 4.45 -13.27 22.38
N PHE A 131 3.80 -14.28 21.82
CA PHE A 131 4.05 -14.73 20.44
C PHE A 131 2.83 -14.51 19.56
N VAL A 132 2.98 -13.70 18.52
CA VAL A 132 1.94 -13.52 17.50
C VAL A 132 1.98 -14.70 16.54
N LYS A 133 0.85 -15.40 16.41
CA LYS A 133 0.63 -16.51 15.48
C LYS A 133 -0.43 -16.14 14.47
N SER A 134 -0.29 -16.63 13.25
CA SER A 134 -1.25 -16.44 12.17
C SER A 134 -2.04 -17.72 11.94
N CYS A 135 -3.33 -17.57 11.69
CA CYS A 135 -4.18 -18.67 11.27
C CYS A 135 -3.83 -19.13 9.85
N PRO A 136 -4.09 -20.41 9.52
CA PRO A 136 -3.98 -20.90 8.14
C PRO A 136 -4.88 -20.13 7.18
N ARG A 137 -4.66 -20.30 5.87
CA ARG A 137 -5.36 -19.51 4.85
C ARG A 137 -6.88 -19.61 5.00
N TYR A 138 -7.53 -18.46 4.96
CA TYR A 138 -8.99 -18.30 5.05
C TYR A 138 -9.61 -18.74 6.40
N LEU A 139 -8.81 -18.82 7.46
CA LEU A 139 -9.28 -19.02 8.83
C LEU A 139 -8.98 -17.79 9.69
N TYR A 140 -9.75 -17.66 10.77
CA TYR A 140 -9.75 -16.55 11.70
C TYR A 140 -9.72 -17.07 13.13
N TRP A 141 -9.15 -16.28 14.04
CA TRP A 141 -9.13 -16.64 15.45
C TRP A 141 -10.55 -16.63 16.03
N ASN A 142 -10.94 -17.75 16.63
CA ASN A 142 -12.17 -17.90 17.40
C ASN A 142 -11.80 -18.03 18.88
N SER A 143 -12.04 -16.98 19.66
CA SER A 143 -11.70 -16.90 21.08
C SER A 143 -12.55 -17.83 21.97
N GLN A 144 -13.70 -18.30 21.49
CA GLN A 144 -14.54 -19.24 22.21
C GLN A 144 -14.03 -20.67 22.09
N LEU A 145 -13.51 -21.03 20.92
CA LEU A 145 -12.94 -22.36 20.63
C LEU A 145 -11.43 -22.43 20.86
N LEU A 146 -10.79 -21.28 21.13
CA LEU A 146 -9.34 -21.12 21.26
C LEU A 146 -8.57 -21.73 20.08
N THR A 147 -9.12 -21.56 18.87
CA THR A 147 -8.56 -22.12 17.64
C THR A 147 -8.92 -21.27 16.41
N CYS A 148 -8.31 -21.59 15.28
CA CYS A 148 -8.63 -20.98 14.00
C CYS A 148 -9.85 -21.65 13.38
N ASP A 149 -10.89 -20.85 13.09
CA ASP A 149 -12.16 -21.29 12.52
C ASP A 149 -12.58 -20.35 11.37
N LYS A 150 -13.73 -20.62 10.75
CA LYS A 150 -14.27 -19.83 9.64
C LYS A 150 -14.86 -18.48 10.06
N ILE A 151 -14.94 -18.22 11.37
CA ILE A 151 -15.55 -17.02 11.95
C ILE A 151 -14.58 -16.33 12.91
N CYS A 152 -14.59 -14.99 12.91
CA CYS A 152 -13.85 -14.18 13.88
C CYS A 152 -14.77 -13.83 15.04
N VAL A 153 -14.44 -14.33 16.24
CA VAL A 153 -15.23 -14.14 17.47
C VAL A 153 -14.32 -13.85 18.65
#